data_AF-A0A957KPN0-F1
#
_entry.id   AF-A0A957KPN0-F1
#
_cell.length_a   1.000
_cell.length_b   1.000
_cell.length_c   1.000
_cell.angle_alpha   90.00
_cell.angle_beta   90.00
_cell.angle_gamma   90.00
#
_symmetry.space_group_name_H-M   'P 1'
#
loop_
_entity.id
_entity.type
_entity.pdbx_description
1 polymer ?
#
loop_
_entity_poly.entity_id
_entity_poly.type
_entity_poly.pdbx_seq_one_letter_code
_entity_poly.pdbx_strand_id
1 'polypeptide(L)'
;IGSDALAFERKLYVIRKRAERAIRYNGHEQGDRFYIASLSSRTIVYKGMLLADQVDEYYPDLLDTDMEAAIAVVHSRFSTNTFPSWERAHPYRYLIHNGEINTIRGNVNWMYARQSVLESELFGPDLEKFKQQIIDPDGSDSAQFDNALEFLHLAGRPLHHVAMMMIPEPWSRHESMSPERKAFYEYHATLMEPWDGPASIAFTDGTVVGAVLDRNGLRPSRYYVTKDDIVVMASEVGVLGDAIAPENVAYKARLQPGRMFLVDTAQGRIIDDDEIKDMLANAHPYQEWLDRNLVELDDLPSPPDLYQADQHGSVLHRQHIFGYTFETLRTLLAPMAKNGVEALGSMGDDTPAAVLSDRAQLLYTYFRQLFAQVTNPPL
;
A
#
# COMPACT_ATOMS: atom_id res chain seq x y z
N ILE A 1 27.81 -17.52 12.62
CA ILE A 1 26.33 -17.45 12.65
C ILE A 1 25.99 -16.37 13.66
N GLY A 2 25.99 -15.11 13.23
CA GLY A 2 25.52 -14.00 14.06
C GLY A 2 24.04 -14.19 14.33
N SER A 3 23.59 -13.93 15.55
CA SER A 3 22.20 -14.12 15.97
C SER A 3 21.28 -13.29 15.06
N ASP A 4 20.43 -13.97 14.28
CA ASP A 4 19.35 -13.31 13.55
C ASP A 4 18.40 -12.65 14.58
N ALA A 5 18.47 -11.32 14.66
CA ALA A 5 17.72 -10.52 15.63
C ALA A 5 16.20 -10.63 15.45
N LEU A 6 15.73 -11.00 14.25
CA LEU A 6 14.30 -11.18 13.95
C LEU A 6 13.85 -12.64 14.06
N ALA A 7 14.74 -13.58 14.41
CA ALA A 7 14.37 -15.00 14.52
C ALA A 7 13.23 -15.23 15.52
N PHE A 8 13.24 -14.51 16.65
CA PHE A 8 12.15 -14.61 17.63
C PHE A 8 10.85 -13.99 17.13
N GLU A 9 10.92 -12.82 16.51
CA GLU A 9 9.77 -12.15 15.87
C GLU A 9 9.13 -13.03 14.79
N ARG A 10 9.93 -13.71 13.96
CA ARG A 10 9.41 -14.67 12.95
C ARG A 10 8.67 -15.84 13.60
N LYS A 11 9.12 -16.33 14.77
CA LYS A 11 8.40 -17.37 15.52
C LYS A 11 7.09 -16.85 16.10
N LEU A 12 7.09 -15.65 16.68
CA LEU A 12 5.89 -15.01 17.21
C LEU A 12 4.86 -14.74 16.10
N TYR A 13 5.30 -14.30 14.91
CA TYR A 13 4.47 -14.15 13.73
C TYR A 13 3.78 -15.47 13.34
N VAL A 14 4.55 -16.57 13.25
CA VAL A 14 4.00 -17.90 12.93
C VAL A 14 3.00 -18.35 14.01
N ILE A 15 3.30 -18.13 15.30
CA ILE A 15 2.40 -18.45 16.40
C ILE A 15 1.10 -17.66 16.28
N ARG A 16 1.19 -16.34 16.03
CA ARG A 16 0.03 -15.46 15.87
C ARG A 16 -0.85 -15.92 14.70
N LYS A 17 -0.28 -16.13 13.52
CA LYS A 17 -1.01 -16.60 12.33
C LYS A 17 -1.68 -17.95 12.56
N ARG A 18 -1.00 -18.88 13.25
CA ARG A 18 -1.60 -20.18 13.60
C ARG A 18 -2.73 -20.06 14.61
N ALA A 19 -2.60 -19.18 15.61
CA ALA A 19 -3.66 -18.93 16.58
C ALA A 19 -4.88 -18.29 15.91
N GLU A 20 -4.68 -17.29 15.06
CA GLU A 20 -5.71 -16.66 14.23
C GLU A 20 -6.44 -17.71 13.38
N ARG A 21 -5.69 -18.57 12.65
CA ARG A 21 -6.27 -19.70 11.91
C ARG A 21 -7.10 -20.62 12.79
N ALA A 22 -6.51 -21.05 13.90
CA ALA A 22 -7.07 -22.06 14.78
C ALA A 22 -8.36 -21.59 15.41
N ILE A 23 -8.40 -20.35 15.89
CA ILE A 23 -9.51 -19.82 16.70
C ILE A 23 -10.54 -19.12 15.82
N ARG A 24 -10.11 -18.22 14.94
CA ARG A 24 -11.03 -17.39 14.14
C ARG A 24 -11.70 -18.17 13.01
N TYR A 25 -10.97 -19.07 12.37
CA TYR A 25 -11.37 -19.68 11.09
C TYR A 25 -11.75 -21.17 11.16
N ASN A 26 -11.73 -21.82 12.33
CA ASN A 26 -12.14 -23.24 12.49
C ASN A 26 -13.43 -23.45 13.31
N GLY A 27 -14.36 -22.49 13.27
CA GLY A 27 -15.71 -22.68 13.80
C GLY A 27 -15.82 -22.69 15.33
N HIS A 28 -14.87 -22.08 16.04
CA HIS A 28 -15.02 -21.81 17.47
C HIS A 28 -16.12 -20.79 17.73
N GLU A 29 -16.89 -21.01 18.80
CA GLU A 29 -17.87 -20.03 19.26
C GLU A 29 -17.17 -18.71 19.61
N GLN A 30 -17.67 -17.59 19.05
CA GLN A 30 -17.06 -16.25 19.16
C GLN A 30 -15.62 -16.14 18.63
N GLY A 31 -15.17 -17.08 17.80
CA GLY A 31 -13.83 -17.05 17.20
C GLY A 31 -13.58 -15.80 16.34
N ASP A 32 -14.62 -15.24 15.74
CA ASP A 32 -14.62 -13.99 14.98
C ASP A 32 -14.14 -12.77 15.80
N ARG A 33 -14.25 -12.83 17.13
CA ARG A 33 -13.78 -11.80 18.05
C ARG A 33 -12.31 -11.93 18.46
N PHE A 34 -11.68 -13.06 18.13
CA PHE A 34 -10.28 -13.27 18.47
C PHE A 34 -9.38 -12.36 17.63
N TYR A 35 -8.59 -11.54 18.30
CA TYR A 35 -7.65 -10.61 17.68
C TYR A 35 -6.44 -10.38 18.58
N ILE A 36 -5.24 -10.44 17.99
CA ILE A 36 -3.99 -10.12 18.66
C ILE A 36 -3.47 -8.78 18.13
N ALA A 37 -3.48 -7.75 18.98
CA ALA A 37 -3.02 -6.40 18.65
C ALA A 37 -1.53 -6.35 18.33
N SER A 38 -0.72 -6.95 19.20
CA SER A 38 0.71 -7.15 19.03
C SER A 38 1.11 -8.46 19.68
N LEU A 39 2.08 -9.16 19.07
CA LEU A 39 2.76 -10.29 19.68
C LEU A 39 4.22 -10.20 19.24
N SER A 40 5.00 -9.44 20.00
CA SER A 40 6.38 -9.08 19.69
C SER A 40 7.18 -8.96 20.99
N SER A 41 8.50 -9.12 20.90
CA SER A 41 9.43 -8.78 21.98
C SER A 41 9.96 -7.35 21.90
N ARG A 42 9.56 -6.60 20.86
CA ARG A 42 10.11 -5.28 20.51
C ARG A 42 9.06 -4.19 20.55
N THR A 43 7.81 -4.53 20.24
CA THR A 43 6.71 -3.57 20.18
C THR A 43 5.49 -4.08 20.95
N ILE A 44 4.72 -3.14 21.49
CA ILE A 44 3.44 -3.40 22.15
C ILE A 44 2.42 -2.36 21.68
N VAL A 45 1.20 -2.81 21.41
CA VAL A 45 0.12 -1.96 20.89
C VAL A 45 -1.02 -1.89 21.91
N TYR A 46 -1.20 -0.70 22.48
CA TYR A 46 -2.39 -0.32 23.22
C TYR A 46 -3.35 0.40 22.29
N LYS A 47 -4.53 -0.18 22.07
CA LYS A 47 -5.55 0.40 21.18
C LYS A 47 -6.95 0.06 21.65
N GLY A 48 -7.93 0.84 21.22
CA GLY A 48 -9.31 0.60 21.57
C GLY A 48 -10.27 1.58 20.92
N MET A 49 -11.55 1.42 21.25
CA MET A 49 -12.62 2.31 20.81
C MET A 49 -12.77 3.44 21.84
N LEU A 50 -11.73 4.25 21.93
CA LEU A 50 -11.57 5.30 22.94
C LEU A 50 -11.48 6.66 22.25
N LEU A 51 -11.93 7.71 22.95
CA LEU A 51 -11.48 9.05 22.62
C LEU A 51 -9.98 9.16 22.96
N ALA A 52 -9.27 10.04 22.26
CA ALA A 52 -7.83 10.17 22.42
C ALA A 52 -7.42 10.59 23.85
N ASP A 53 -8.27 11.35 24.53
CA ASP A 53 -8.11 11.80 25.92
C ASP A 53 -8.50 10.76 26.98
N GLN A 54 -8.95 9.58 26.57
CA GLN A 54 -9.33 8.48 27.48
C GLN A 54 -8.29 7.36 27.51
N VAL A 55 -7.20 7.47 26.74
CA VAL A 55 -6.24 6.38 26.54
C VAL A 55 -5.51 6.03 27.83
N ASP A 56 -5.09 7.04 28.59
CA ASP A 56 -4.39 6.89 29.87
C ASP A 56 -5.31 6.43 31.01
N GLU A 57 -6.57 6.88 31.02
CA GLU A 57 -7.58 6.39 31.97
C GLU A 57 -7.92 4.91 31.75
N TYR A 58 -7.99 4.48 30.49
CA TYR A 58 -8.34 3.10 30.15
C TYR A 58 -7.15 2.13 30.29
N TYR A 59 -5.95 2.59 29.95
CA TYR A 59 -4.71 1.82 30.05
C TYR A 59 -3.76 2.47 31.06
N PRO A 60 -3.97 2.23 32.38
CA PRO A 60 -3.15 2.82 33.43
C PRO A 60 -1.67 2.39 33.36
N ASP A 61 -1.37 1.28 32.70
CA ASP A 61 -0.01 0.82 32.42
C ASP A 61 0.82 1.89 31.67
N LEU A 62 0.19 2.75 30.88
CA LEU A 62 0.86 3.85 30.17
C LEU A 62 1.29 5.01 31.07
N LEU A 63 0.75 5.07 32.29
CA LEU A 63 1.11 6.06 33.32
C LEU A 63 2.20 5.53 34.26
N ASP A 64 2.56 4.26 34.16
CA ASP A 64 3.62 3.66 34.96
C ASP A 64 4.99 4.23 34.55
N THR A 65 5.83 4.57 35.53
CA THR A 65 7.16 5.12 35.29
C THR A 65 8.13 4.12 34.66
N ASP A 66 7.87 2.82 34.81
CA ASP A 66 8.66 1.76 34.19
C ASP A 66 8.31 1.59 32.69
N MET A 67 7.24 2.24 32.20
CA MET A 67 6.82 2.21 30.81
C MET A 67 7.63 3.22 29.97
N GLU A 68 8.88 2.88 29.70
CA GLU A 68 9.80 3.68 28.88
C GLU A 68 9.84 3.18 27.41
N ALA A 69 9.86 4.11 26.45
CA ALA A 69 9.97 3.78 25.04
C ALA A 69 10.82 4.81 24.27
N ALA A 70 11.68 4.32 23.38
CA ALA A 70 12.44 5.17 22.46
C ALA A 70 11.60 5.65 21.26
N ILE A 71 10.52 4.93 20.94
CA ILE A 71 9.63 5.20 19.81
C ILE A 71 8.19 5.11 20.32
N ALA A 72 7.40 6.15 20.04
CA ALA A 72 5.96 6.16 20.28
C ALA A 72 5.23 6.51 18.98
N VAL A 73 4.20 5.72 18.66
CA VAL A 73 3.37 5.92 17.47
C VAL A 73 1.91 5.96 17.91
N VAL A 74 1.23 7.07 17.61
CA VAL A 74 -0.15 7.32 18.05
C VAL A 74 -1.01 7.63 16.83
N HIS A 75 -2.25 7.13 16.82
CA HIS A 75 -3.18 7.38 15.73
C HIS A 75 -4.62 7.48 16.22
N SER A 76 -5.33 8.51 15.76
CA SER A 76 -6.77 8.65 15.92
C SER A 76 -7.46 8.42 14.58
N ARG A 77 -8.43 7.50 14.56
CA ARG A 77 -9.12 7.09 13.33
C ARG A 77 -10.50 7.74 13.23
N PHE A 78 -10.80 8.33 12.08
CA PHE A 78 -12.16 8.70 11.71
C PHE A 78 -12.79 7.58 10.86
N SER A 79 -13.92 7.03 11.29
CA SER A 79 -14.61 5.93 10.62
C SER A 79 -15.86 6.43 9.91
N THR A 80 -16.10 5.98 8.68
CA THR A 80 -17.39 6.16 7.99
C THR A 80 -18.46 5.17 8.49
N ASN A 81 -18.07 4.16 9.27
CA ASN A 81 -18.99 3.20 9.88
C ASN A 81 -19.40 3.63 11.29
N THR A 82 -20.68 3.48 11.60
CA THR A 82 -21.27 3.72 12.93
C THR A 82 -21.08 2.54 13.89
N PHE A 83 -20.78 1.34 13.38
CA PHE A 83 -20.49 0.17 14.21
C PHE A 83 -19.01 0.15 14.59
N PRO A 84 -18.70 0.25 15.88
CA PRO A 84 -17.32 0.34 16.33
C PRO A 84 -16.70 -1.08 16.35
N SER A 85 -15.43 -1.18 15.99
CA SER A 85 -14.68 -2.44 15.89
C SER A 85 -13.29 -2.21 16.50
N TRP A 86 -12.95 -2.99 17.52
CA TRP A 86 -11.72 -2.85 18.30
C TRP A 86 -10.49 -3.19 17.46
N GLU A 87 -10.58 -4.26 16.69
CA GLU A 87 -9.50 -4.78 15.84
C GLU A 87 -9.10 -3.80 14.74
N ARG A 88 -10.03 -2.94 14.29
CA ARG A 88 -9.82 -1.91 13.26
C ARG A 88 -9.28 -0.58 13.80
N ALA A 89 -9.14 -0.44 15.12
CA ALA A 89 -8.39 0.68 15.68
C ALA A 89 -6.92 0.57 15.27
N HIS A 90 -6.27 1.70 15.04
CA HIS A 90 -4.82 1.79 14.91
C HIS A 90 -4.18 1.97 16.29
N PRO A 91 -2.85 1.76 16.43
CA PRO A 91 -1.91 1.24 15.44
C PRO A 91 -2.16 -0.22 15.01
N TYR A 92 -1.64 -0.57 13.84
CA TYR A 92 -1.42 -1.97 13.47
C TYR A 92 -0.02 -2.42 13.93
N ARG A 93 0.47 -3.58 13.49
CA ARG A 93 1.65 -4.22 14.10
C ARG A 93 2.92 -3.47 13.76
N TYR A 94 3.02 -3.00 12.52
CA TYR A 94 4.17 -2.28 11.99
C TYR A 94 3.83 -0.86 11.54
N LEU A 95 2.55 -0.47 11.45
CA LEU A 95 2.20 0.85 10.89
C LEU A 95 0.98 1.57 11.50
N ILE A 96 0.97 2.87 11.26
CA ILE A 96 -0.23 3.72 11.23
C ILE A 96 -0.43 4.29 9.83
N HIS A 97 -1.69 4.52 9.45
CA HIS A 97 -2.04 4.99 8.12
C HIS A 97 -3.14 6.03 8.21
N ASN A 98 -2.81 7.26 7.82
CA ASN A 98 -3.77 8.33 7.56
C ASN A 98 -4.03 8.38 6.06
N GLY A 99 -5.16 7.86 5.60
CA GLY A 99 -5.42 7.74 4.18
C GLY A 99 -6.41 6.64 3.83
N GLU A 100 -6.42 6.28 2.55
CA GLU A 100 -7.19 5.17 1.98
C GLU A 100 -6.44 4.56 0.81
N ILE A 101 -6.35 3.23 0.75
CA ILE A 101 -5.70 2.53 -0.36
C ILE A 101 -6.76 2.18 -1.41
N ASN A 102 -6.81 2.95 -2.50
CA ASN A 102 -7.85 2.82 -3.52
C ASN A 102 -7.62 1.64 -4.49
N THR A 103 -6.42 1.07 -4.49
CA THR A 103 -6.03 -0.10 -5.29
C THR A 103 -6.19 -1.44 -4.55
N ILE A 104 -6.70 -1.41 -3.31
CA ILE A 104 -6.61 -2.53 -2.37
C ILE A 104 -7.10 -3.88 -2.93
N ARG A 105 -8.21 -3.90 -3.66
CA ARG A 105 -8.77 -5.14 -4.23
C ARG A 105 -7.81 -5.79 -5.23
N GLY A 106 -7.13 -5.00 -6.05
CA GLY A 106 -6.12 -5.49 -6.98
C GLY A 106 -4.92 -6.06 -6.24
N ASN A 107 -4.42 -5.30 -5.27
CA ASN A 107 -3.23 -5.66 -4.49
C ASN A 107 -3.45 -6.97 -3.70
N VAL A 108 -4.61 -7.11 -3.05
CA VAL A 108 -4.97 -8.32 -2.33
C VAL A 108 -5.05 -9.54 -3.26
N ASN A 109 -5.65 -9.39 -4.43
CA ASN A 109 -5.74 -10.48 -5.41
C ASN A 109 -4.35 -10.91 -5.91
N TRP A 110 -3.45 -9.96 -6.14
CA TRP A 110 -2.09 -10.26 -6.55
C TRP A 110 -1.28 -10.94 -5.43
N MET A 111 -1.45 -10.50 -4.18
CA MET A 111 -0.90 -11.22 -3.03
C MET A 111 -1.43 -12.66 -2.95
N TYR A 112 -2.73 -12.86 -3.15
CA TYR A 112 -3.31 -14.21 -3.19
C TYR A 112 -2.74 -15.08 -4.32
N ALA A 113 -2.54 -14.51 -5.51
CA ALA A 113 -1.92 -15.23 -6.63
C ALA A 113 -0.49 -15.69 -6.27
N ARG A 114 0.28 -14.83 -5.61
CA ARG A 114 1.66 -15.12 -5.18
C ARG A 114 1.74 -16.24 -4.16
N GLN A 115 0.74 -16.44 -3.30
CA GLN A 115 0.78 -17.46 -2.23
C GLN A 115 1.11 -18.88 -2.73
N SER A 116 0.77 -19.19 -3.99
CA SER A 116 1.04 -20.50 -4.60
C SER A 116 2.51 -20.76 -4.94
N VAL A 117 3.29 -19.70 -5.15
CA VAL A 117 4.70 -19.73 -5.58
C VAL A 117 5.64 -19.13 -4.53
N LEU A 118 5.14 -18.82 -3.33
CA LEU A 118 5.95 -18.25 -2.26
C LEU A 118 6.95 -19.27 -1.72
N GLU A 119 8.20 -18.83 -1.66
CA GLU A 119 9.29 -19.53 -0.98
C GLU A 119 10.03 -18.52 -0.08
N SER A 120 10.49 -18.98 1.09
CA SER A 120 11.28 -18.16 2.01
C SER A 120 12.22 -19.05 2.80
N GLU A 121 13.53 -18.81 2.66
CA GLU A 121 14.56 -19.52 3.42
C GLU A 121 14.44 -19.23 4.93
N LEU A 122 14.09 -18.00 5.30
CA LEU A 122 13.97 -17.59 6.70
C LEU A 122 12.81 -18.28 7.40
N PHE A 123 11.64 -18.38 6.77
CA PHE A 123 10.50 -19.12 7.33
C PHE A 123 10.65 -20.64 7.16
N GLY A 124 11.31 -21.09 6.09
CA GLY A 124 11.49 -22.51 5.79
C GLY A 124 10.16 -23.28 5.85
N PRO A 125 10.11 -24.45 6.51
CA PRO A 125 8.88 -25.23 6.64
C PRO A 125 7.73 -24.54 7.40
N ASP A 126 8.01 -23.49 8.18
CA ASP A 126 6.96 -22.76 8.89
C ASP A 126 6.07 -21.97 7.93
N LEU A 127 6.53 -21.66 6.71
CA LEU A 127 5.77 -20.94 5.69
C LEU A 127 4.45 -21.65 5.37
N GLU A 128 4.46 -22.99 5.26
CA GLU A 128 3.26 -23.79 5.00
C GLU A 128 2.15 -23.63 6.06
N LYS A 129 2.52 -23.21 7.28
CA LYS A 129 1.58 -23.04 8.39
C LYS A 129 0.68 -21.82 8.19
N PHE A 130 1.15 -20.80 7.47
CA PHE A 130 0.46 -19.50 7.34
C PHE A 130 0.36 -18.94 5.92
N LYS A 131 1.03 -19.50 4.91
CA LYS A 131 1.11 -18.91 3.55
C LYS A 131 -0.24 -18.64 2.86
N GLN A 132 -1.32 -19.29 3.30
CA GLN A 132 -2.69 -19.08 2.81
C GLN A 132 -3.42 -17.92 3.53
N GLN A 133 -2.79 -17.30 4.52
CA GLN A 133 -3.37 -16.32 5.43
C GLN A 133 -2.42 -15.15 5.69
N ILE A 134 -1.66 -14.76 4.66
CA ILE A 134 -0.80 -13.58 4.75
C ILE A 134 -1.70 -12.35 4.95
N ILE A 135 -2.66 -12.16 4.05
CA ILE A 135 -3.66 -11.10 4.13
C ILE A 135 -4.88 -11.57 4.92
N ASP A 136 -5.29 -10.77 5.91
CA ASP A 136 -6.54 -10.95 6.63
C ASP A 136 -7.72 -10.36 5.83
N PRO A 137 -8.66 -11.19 5.33
CA PRO A 137 -9.78 -10.71 4.52
C PRO A 137 -10.77 -9.84 5.32
N ASP A 138 -10.79 -9.95 6.65
CA ASP A 138 -11.73 -9.21 7.51
C ASP A 138 -11.23 -7.80 7.89
N GLY A 139 -9.93 -7.57 7.68
CA GLY A 139 -9.21 -6.35 8.02
C GLY A 139 -9.60 -5.14 7.15
N SER A 140 -9.26 -3.94 7.61
CA SER A 140 -9.32 -2.74 6.75
C SER A 140 -8.22 -2.77 5.69
N ASP A 141 -8.30 -1.87 4.73
CA ASP A 141 -7.22 -1.60 3.76
C ASP A 141 -5.84 -1.43 4.44
N SER A 142 -5.76 -0.59 5.47
CA SER A 142 -4.57 -0.40 6.30
C SER A 142 -4.08 -1.70 6.98
N ALA A 143 -5.00 -2.56 7.44
CA ALA A 143 -4.62 -3.84 8.07
C ALA A 143 -4.03 -4.80 7.03
N GLN A 144 -4.60 -4.82 5.83
CA GLN A 144 -4.14 -5.65 4.72
C GLN A 144 -2.78 -5.17 4.19
N PHE A 145 -2.54 -3.86 4.18
CA PHE A 145 -1.21 -3.31 3.92
C PHE A 145 -0.21 -3.73 5.00
N ASP A 146 -0.55 -3.58 6.28
CA ASP A 146 0.30 -3.98 7.42
C ASP A 146 0.69 -5.46 7.34
N ASN A 147 -0.25 -6.32 6.95
CA ASN A 147 -0.01 -7.75 6.76
C ASN A 147 1.02 -8.06 5.67
N ALA A 148 0.93 -7.37 4.53
CA ALA A 148 1.90 -7.52 3.45
C ALA A 148 3.27 -6.96 3.86
N LEU A 149 3.29 -5.78 4.48
CA LEU A 149 4.49 -5.10 4.97
C LEU A 149 5.25 -5.98 5.97
N GLU A 150 4.56 -6.48 6.98
CA GLU A 150 5.10 -7.36 8.02
C GLU A 150 5.66 -8.66 7.43
N PHE A 151 4.91 -9.31 6.54
CA PHE A 151 5.37 -10.54 5.90
C PHE A 151 6.66 -10.34 5.12
N LEU A 152 6.72 -9.30 4.27
CA LEU A 152 7.89 -9.00 3.44
C LEU A 152 9.09 -8.59 4.28
N HIS A 153 8.87 -7.86 5.37
CA HIS A 153 9.93 -7.48 6.30
C HIS A 153 10.52 -8.71 7.01
N LEU A 154 9.65 -9.53 7.60
CA LEU A 154 10.04 -10.77 8.28
C LEU A 154 10.57 -11.84 7.30
N ALA A 155 10.29 -11.73 6.00
CA ALA A 155 10.88 -12.54 4.95
C ALA A 155 12.30 -12.10 4.54
N GLY A 156 12.84 -11.02 5.13
CA GLY A 156 14.26 -10.69 5.08
C GLY A 156 14.60 -9.32 4.51
N ARG A 157 13.61 -8.48 4.19
CA ARG A 157 13.86 -7.12 3.67
C ARG A 157 13.82 -6.09 4.80
N PRO A 158 14.71 -5.08 4.80
CA PRO A 158 14.59 -3.95 5.72
C PRO A 158 13.22 -3.26 5.57
N LEU A 159 12.66 -2.76 6.67
CA LEU A 159 11.30 -2.21 6.65
C LEU A 159 11.13 -1.04 5.66
N HIS A 160 12.13 -0.17 5.55
CA HIS A 160 12.18 0.92 4.57
C HIS A 160 12.27 0.42 3.12
N HIS A 161 12.94 -0.71 2.85
CA HIS A 161 12.93 -1.34 1.52
C HIS A 161 11.52 -1.79 1.15
N VAL A 162 10.83 -2.47 2.06
CA VAL A 162 9.45 -2.91 1.80
C VAL A 162 8.52 -1.72 1.57
N ALA A 163 8.66 -0.65 2.35
CA ALA A 163 7.90 0.58 2.14
C ALA A 163 8.13 1.18 0.74
N MET A 164 9.38 1.22 0.25
CA MET A 164 9.70 1.68 -1.11
C MET A 164 9.18 0.75 -2.21
N MET A 165 9.04 -0.55 -1.94
CA MET A 165 8.43 -1.50 -2.88
C MET A 165 6.92 -1.33 -2.97
N MET A 166 6.25 -1.16 -1.84
CA MET A 166 4.79 -1.06 -1.78
C MET A 166 4.29 0.34 -2.15
N ILE A 167 5.04 1.40 -1.81
CA ILE A 167 4.73 2.80 -2.10
C ILE A 167 5.95 3.43 -2.82
N PRO A 168 6.23 3.04 -4.08
CA PRO A 168 7.35 3.58 -4.81
C PRO A 168 7.07 5.03 -5.23
N GLU A 169 8.11 5.87 -5.22
CA GLU A 169 8.01 7.24 -5.71
C GLU A 169 7.76 7.29 -7.23
N PRO A 170 7.23 8.39 -7.78
CA PRO A 170 7.07 8.54 -9.23
C PRO A 170 8.42 8.49 -9.96
N TRP A 171 8.73 7.37 -10.64
CA TRP A 171 10.04 7.13 -11.25
C TRP A 171 10.05 7.17 -12.79
N SER A 172 8.97 6.75 -13.45
CA SER A 172 8.95 6.49 -14.91
C SER A 172 9.20 7.70 -15.80
N ARG A 173 8.85 8.92 -15.34
CA ARG A 173 9.09 10.18 -16.06
C ARG A 173 9.94 11.15 -15.27
N HIS A 174 10.71 10.65 -14.30
CA HIS A 174 11.54 11.49 -13.45
C HIS A 174 12.87 11.82 -14.14
N GLU A 175 12.97 13.02 -14.74
CA GLU A 175 14.14 13.40 -15.56
C GLU A 175 15.45 13.40 -14.77
N SER A 176 15.44 13.89 -13.53
CA SER A 176 16.64 14.05 -12.69
C SER A 176 16.95 12.85 -11.78
N MET A 177 16.20 11.75 -11.87
CA MET A 177 16.46 10.56 -11.05
C MET A 177 17.65 9.78 -11.64
N SER A 178 18.55 9.31 -10.77
CA SER A 178 19.72 8.53 -11.18
C SER A 178 19.32 7.22 -11.89
N PRO A 179 20.14 6.73 -12.83
CA PRO A 179 19.90 5.46 -13.51
C PRO A 179 19.73 4.29 -12.53
N GLU A 180 20.53 4.25 -11.46
CA GLU A 180 20.51 3.17 -10.47
C GLU A 180 19.17 3.13 -9.71
N ARG A 181 18.63 4.31 -9.33
CA ARG A 181 17.32 4.42 -8.69
C ARG A 181 16.19 4.05 -9.65
N LYS A 182 16.27 4.47 -10.92
CA LYS A 182 15.30 4.07 -11.94
C LYS A 182 15.28 2.55 -12.12
N ALA A 183 16.45 1.93 -12.26
CA ALA A 183 16.60 0.48 -12.38
C ALA A 183 16.05 -0.26 -11.15
N PHE A 184 16.30 0.26 -9.94
CA PHE A 184 15.71 -0.28 -8.71
C PHE A 184 14.18 -0.30 -8.79
N TYR A 185 13.54 0.83 -9.14
CA TYR A 185 12.09 0.91 -9.18
C TYR A 185 11.48 0.10 -10.32
N GLU A 186 12.10 0.10 -11.49
CA GLU A 186 11.68 -0.69 -12.64
C GLU A 186 11.73 -2.19 -12.32
N TYR A 187 12.82 -2.66 -11.71
CA TYR A 187 12.93 -4.04 -11.25
C TYR A 187 11.81 -4.40 -10.28
N HIS A 188 11.58 -3.59 -9.25
CA HIS A 188 10.54 -3.88 -8.25
C HIS A 188 9.12 -3.76 -8.81
N ALA A 189 8.89 -2.93 -9.84
CA ALA A 189 7.60 -2.85 -10.54
C ALA A 189 7.22 -4.16 -11.25
N THR A 190 8.19 -5.01 -11.60
CA THR A 190 7.92 -6.37 -12.12
C THR A 190 7.48 -7.36 -11.03
N LEU A 191 7.72 -7.04 -9.76
CA LEU A 191 7.49 -7.94 -8.62
C LEU A 191 6.27 -7.54 -7.80
N MET A 192 6.07 -6.24 -7.56
CA MET A 192 5.07 -5.68 -6.67
C MET A 192 4.35 -4.52 -7.35
N GLU A 193 3.03 -4.65 -7.48
CA GLU A 193 2.17 -3.54 -7.85
C GLU A 193 2.12 -2.49 -6.72
N PRO A 194 2.01 -1.19 -7.06
CA PRO A 194 1.92 -0.15 -6.05
C PRO A 194 0.62 -0.23 -5.26
N TRP A 195 0.72 -0.12 -3.95
CA TRP A 195 -0.42 0.03 -3.05
C TRP A 195 -0.81 1.51 -2.97
N ASP A 196 -1.47 1.97 -4.03
CA ASP A 196 -1.77 3.37 -4.28
C ASP A 196 -3.06 3.86 -3.56
N GLY A 197 -3.14 5.18 -3.44
CA GLY A 197 -4.18 5.92 -2.74
C GLY A 197 -3.59 7.03 -1.85
N PRO A 198 -4.38 8.01 -1.39
CA PRO A 198 -3.91 9.03 -0.46
C PRO A 198 -3.37 8.36 0.80
N ALA A 199 -2.12 8.62 1.16
CA ALA A 199 -1.50 7.96 2.29
C ALA A 199 -0.45 8.85 2.97
N SER A 200 -0.54 8.95 4.29
CA SER A 200 0.60 9.22 5.16
C SER A 200 0.75 8.03 6.08
N ILE A 201 1.81 7.26 5.85
CA ILE A 201 2.09 6.03 6.58
C ILE A 201 3.34 6.25 7.41
N ALA A 202 3.23 5.98 8.70
CA ALA A 202 4.39 5.84 9.56
C ALA A 202 4.50 4.38 9.99
N PHE A 203 5.72 3.86 10.00
CA PHE A 203 6.01 2.45 10.24
C PHE A 203 7.18 2.26 11.20
N THR A 204 7.21 1.15 11.93
CA THR A 204 8.31 0.80 12.83
C THR A 204 8.42 -0.71 13.08
N ASP A 205 9.66 -1.18 13.28
CA ASP A 205 9.98 -2.53 13.76
C ASP A 205 10.50 -2.55 15.22
N GLY A 206 10.35 -1.42 15.93
CA GLY A 206 10.90 -1.19 17.27
C GLY A 206 12.37 -0.74 17.31
N THR A 207 13.07 -0.65 16.18
CA THR A 207 14.41 -0.03 16.09
C THR A 207 14.46 1.11 15.10
N VAL A 208 13.80 0.97 13.95
CA VAL A 208 13.62 2.09 13.03
C VAL A 208 12.20 2.60 13.13
N VAL A 209 12.03 3.92 13.02
CA VAL A 209 10.72 4.54 12.75
C VAL A 209 10.84 5.38 11.50
N GLY A 210 9.97 5.13 10.53
CA GLY A 210 9.97 5.85 9.27
C GLY A 210 8.58 6.33 8.89
N ALA A 211 8.53 7.24 7.93
CA ALA A 211 7.30 7.70 7.33
C ALA A 211 7.46 7.96 5.84
N VAL A 212 6.42 7.63 5.09
CA VAL A 212 6.29 7.90 3.66
C VAL A 212 4.93 8.52 3.36
N LEU A 213 4.91 9.37 2.34
CA LEU A 213 3.68 9.81 1.72
C LEU A 213 3.40 8.97 0.48
N ASP A 214 2.13 8.95 0.07
CA ASP A 214 1.78 8.52 -1.27
C ASP A 214 2.50 9.36 -2.34
N ARG A 215 2.50 8.82 -3.56
CA ARG A 215 3.17 9.40 -4.73
C ARG A 215 2.82 10.85 -5.00
N ASN A 216 1.60 11.26 -4.66
CA ASN A 216 1.08 12.60 -4.91
C ASN A 216 1.12 13.48 -3.65
N GLY A 217 1.49 12.92 -2.49
CA GLY A 217 1.53 13.60 -1.20
C GLY A 217 0.20 14.22 -0.80
N LEU A 218 -0.88 13.43 -0.89
CA LEU A 218 -2.25 13.88 -0.68
C LEU A 218 -2.59 14.08 0.81
N ARG A 219 -1.68 13.72 1.72
CA ARG A 219 -1.84 13.85 3.17
C ARG A 219 -0.70 14.66 3.79
N PRO A 220 -0.99 15.53 4.77
CA PRO A 220 0.04 16.32 5.42
C PRO A 220 0.84 15.46 6.40
N SER A 221 2.16 15.64 6.41
CA SER A 221 3.04 15.14 7.47
C SER A 221 4.14 16.16 7.72
N ARG A 222 4.25 16.60 8.98
CA ARG A 222 5.20 17.61 9.44
C ARG A 222 5.97 17.07 10.63
N TYR A 223 7.23 17.45 10.72
CA TYR A 223 8.05 17.08 11.84
C TYR A 223 8.93 18.23 12.30
N TYR A 224 9.36 18.15 13.55
CA TYR A 224 10.35 19.04 14.10
C TYR A 224 11.30 18.26 15.00
N VAL A 225 12.52 18.75 15.04
CA VAL A 225 13.62 18.17 15.81
C VAL A 225 14.02 19.20 16.85
N THR A 226 14.12 18.74 18.09
CA THR A 226 14.54 19.58 19.21
C THR A 226 16.06 19.53 19.41
N LYS A 227 16.61 20.39 20.27
CA LYS A 227 18.05 20.45 20.56
C LYS A 227 18.52 19.34 21.50
N ASP A 228 17.57 18.66 22.15
CA ASP A 228 17.73 17.47 22.98
C ASP A 228 17.36 16.17 22.25
N ASP A 229 17.49 16.18 20.91
CA ASP A 229 17.38 14.99 20.04
C ASP A 229 16.01 14.28 20.05
N ILE A 230 14.94 14.99 20.40
CA ILE A 230 13.57 14.50 20.24
C ILE A 230 13.05 14.85 18.86
N VAL A 231 12.52 13.82 18.18
CA VAL A 231 11.83 13.95 16.90
C VAL A 231 10.34 13.80 17.13
N VAL A 232 9.56 14.79 16.70
CA VAL A 232 8.10 14.71 16.75
C VAL A 232 7.55 14.89 15.34
N MET A 233 6.82 13.89 14.86
CA MET A 233 6.11 13.91 13.59
C MET A 233 4.61 13.79 13.81
N ALA A 234 3.84 14.62 13.11
CA ALA A 234 2.38 14.61 13.17
C ALA A 234 1.75 15.13 11.87
N SER A 235 0.45 14.89 11.70
CA SER A 235 -0.34 15.45 10.59
C SER A 235 -0.46 16.98 10.66
N GLU A 236 -0.34 17.55 11.86
CA GLU A 236 -0.48 18.98 12.15
C GLU A 236 0.67 19.50 13.02
N VAL A 237 0.85 20.83 13.02
CA VAL A 237 1.82 21.48 13.92
C VAL A 237 1.16 21.79 15.27
N GLY A 238 1.93 21.76 16.35
CA GLY A 238 1.46 22.16 17.68
C GLY A 238 0.71 21.07 18.46
N VAL A 239 0.76 19.81 18.02
CA VAL A 239 0.10 18.68 18.70
C VAL A 239 0.58 18.44 20.13
N LEU A 240 1.78 18.89 20.48
CA LEU A 240 2.33 18.82 21.85
C LEU A 240 2.25 20.16 22.60
N GLY A 241 1.60 21.17 22.03
CA GLY A 241 1.38 22.47 22.67
C GLY A 241 2.63 23.03 23.35
N ASP A 242 2.50 23.30 24.66
CA ASP A 242 3.54 23.89 25.49
C ASP A 242 4.60 22.89 25.99
N ALA A 243 4.44 21.58 25.69
CA ALA A 243 5.41 20.56 26.10
C ALA A 243 6.77 20.74 25.41
N ILE A 244 6.82 21.47 24.28
CA ILE A 244 8.07 21.76 23.57
C ILE A 244 8.22 23.27 23.41
N ALA A 245 9.12 23.83 24.23
CA ALA A 245 9.45 25.24 24.19
C ALA A 245 9.96 25.65 22.79
N PRO A 246 9.48 26.77 22.21
CA PRO A 246 9.93 27.23 20.89
C PRO A 246 11.45 27.39 20.77
N GLU A 247 12.12 27.74 21.87
CA GLU A 247 13.58 27.90 21.93
C GLU A 247 14.33 26.57 21.82
N ASN A 248 13.69 25.46 22.20
CA ASN A 248 14.26 24.12 22.14
C ASN A 248 14.14 23.50 20.74
N VAL A 249 13.41 24.13 19.81
CA VAL A 249 13.30 23.62 18.44
C VAL A 249 14.60 23.91 17.68
N ALA A 250 15.27 22.87 17.20
CA ALA A 250 16.43 22.98 16.33
C ALA A 250 15.99 23.34 14.90
N TYR A 251 15.05 22.59 14.33
CA TYR A 251 14.45 22.90 13.03
C TYR A 251 13.06 22.27 12.85
N LYS A 252 12.32 22.78 11.86
CA LYS A 252 10.99 22.28 11.45
C LYS A 252 11.03 21.94 9.96
N ALA A 253 10.38 20.85 9.57
CA ALA A 253 10.31 20.40 8.19
C ALA A 253 8.98 19.68 7.89
N ARG A 254 8.79 19.32 6.63
CA ARG A 254 7.63 18.55 6.16
C ARG A 254 8.11 17.38 5.32
N LEU A 255 7.38 16.28 5.38
CA LEU A 255 7.57 15.17 4.45
C LEU A 255 7.09 15.59 3.06
N GLN A 256 7.84 15.24 2.02
CA GLN A 256 7.54 15.61 0.64
C GLN A 256 7.12 14.35 -0.12
N PRO A 257 6.23 14.47 -1.13
CA PRO A 257 5.92 13.34 -2.02
C PRO A 257 7.19 12.70 -2.56
N GLY A 258 7.24 11.37 -2.56
CA GLY A 258 8.40 10.60 -3.01
C GLY A 258 9.57 10.52 -2.03
N ARG A 259 9.63 11.34 -0.97
CA ARG A 259 10.69 11.25 0.05
C ARG A 259 10.27 10.39 1.23
N MET A 260 11.24 9.70 1.81
CA MET A 260 11.12 8.95 3.05
C MET A 260 11.77 9.73 4.20
N PHE A 261 11.10 9.74 5.34
CA PHE A 261 11.70 10.09 6.62
C PHE A 261 12.05 8.81 7.37
N LEU A 262 13.25 8.70 7.94
CA LEU A 262 13.65 7.54 8.71
C LEU A 262 14.54 7.94 9.88
N VAL A 263 14.24 7.43 11.06
CA VAL A 263 15.07 7.51 12.26
C VAL A 263 15.47 6.09 12.63
N ASP A 264 16.76 5.88 12.83
CA ASP A 264 17.32 4.63 13.33
C ASP A 264 17.80 4.84 14.76
N THR A 265 17.11 4.25 15.73
CA THR A 265 17.45 4.40 17.15
C THR A 265 18.67 3.58 17.56
N ALA A 266 19.03 2.55 16.79
CA ALA A 266 20.28 1.81 17.01
C ALA A 266 21.50 2.63 16.53
N GLN A 267 21.35 3.43 15.47
CA GLN A 267 22.37 4.37 15.03
C GLN A 267 22.31 5.73 15.74
N GLY A 268 21.19 6.05 16.39
CA GLY A 268 20.97 7.32 17.08
C GLY A 268 20.90 8.53 16.14
N ARG A 269 20.39 8.35 14.91
CA ARG A 269 20.33 9.44 13.92
C ARG A 269 19.14 9.34 12.97
N ILE A 270 18.82 10.47 12.36
CA ILE A 270 17.94 10.56 11.19
C ILE A 270 18.76 10.16 9.96
N ILE A 271 18.26 9.22 9.17
CA ILE A 271 18.88 8.79 7.92
C ILE A 271 18.30 9.63 6.78
N ASP A 272 19.17 10.18 5.93
CA ASP A 272 18.73 11.00 4.80
C ASP A 272 18.06 10.13 3.72
N ASP A 273 17.04 10.69 3.06
CA ASP A 273 16.30 10.04 1.98
C ASP A 273 17.22 9.55 0.85
N ASP A 274 18.21 10.37 0.46
CA ASP A 274 19.15 10.01 -0.59
C ASP A 274 20.07 8.88 -0.15
N GLU A 275 20.49 8.87 1.12
CA GLU A 275 21.28 7.78 1.70
C GLU A 275 20.53 6.45 1.65
N ILE A 276 19.25 6.44 2.05
CA ILE A 276 18.39 5.24 2.02
C ILE A 276 18.26 4.73 0.58
N LYS A 277 17.89 5.63 -0.34
CA LYS A 277 17.63 5.29 -1.74
C LYS A 277 18.89 4.82 -2.45
N ASP A 278 20.02 5.48 -2.25
CA ASP A 278 21.28 5.11 -2.88
C ASP A 278 21.78 3.77 -2.34
N MET A 279 21.68 3.54 -1.03
CA MET A 279 22.01 2.24 -0.44
C MET A 279 21.18 1.11 -1.07
N LEU A 280 19.86 1.28 -1.18
CA LEU A 280 18.97 0.25 -1.72
C LEU A 280 19.10 0.07 -3.22
N ALA A 281 19.28 1.16 -3.98
CA ALA A 281 19.47 1.13 -5.42
C ALA A 281 20.80 0.50 -5.82
N ASN A 282 21.83 0.62 -4.98
CA ASN A 282 23.14 -0.01 -5.21
C ASN A 282 23.32 -1.36 -4.51
N ALA A 283 22.31 -1.87 -3.80
CA ALA A 283 22.40 -3.15 -3.10
C ALA A 283 22.59 -4.34 -4.05
N HIS A 284 22.06 -4.23 -5.27
CA HIS A 284 22.11 -5.28 -6.29
C HIS A 284 22.26 -4.67 -7.70
N PRO A 285 22.77 -5.42 -8.69
CA PRO A 285 22.94 -4.94 -10.05
C PRO A 285 21.62 -4.94 -10.83
N TYR A 286 20.65 -4.12 -10.41
CA TYR A 286 19.29 -4.13 -10.99
C TYR A 286 19.27 -3.86 -12.49
N GLN A 287 20.09 -2.93 -12.99
CA GLN A 287 20.17 -2.65 -14.43
C GLN A 287 20.62 -3.88 -15.21
N GLU A 288 21.63 -4.61 -14.73
CA GLU A 288 22.07 -5.84 -15.40
C GLU A 288 20.98 -6.91 -15.42
N TRP A 289 20.15 -6.98 -14.38
CA TRP A 289 19.03 -7.92 -14.34
C TRP A 289 17.94 -7.53 -15.33
N LEU A 290 17.63 -6.24 -15.44
CA LEU A 290 16.67 -5.73 -16.43
C LEU A 290 17.16 -6.00 -17.84
N ASP A 291 18.38 -5.57 -18.19
CA ASP A 291 18.96 -5.73 -19.54
C ASP A 291 19.00 -7.20 -20.00
N ARG A 292 19.18 -8.15 -19.07
CA ARG A 292 19.28 -9.58 -19.38
C ARG A 292 17.94 -10.29 -19.47
N ASN A 293 16.90 -9.80 -18.79
CA ASN A 293 15.69 -10.59 -18.55
C ASN A 293 14.38 -9.86 -18.94
N LEU A 294 14.37 -8.54 -19.03
CA LEU A 294 13.22 -7.78 -19.48
C LEU A 294 13.26 -7.65 -21.00
N VAL A 295 12.14 -7.93 -21.66
CA VAL A 295 11.99 -7.80 -23.11
C VAL A 295 10.90 -6.77 -23.36
N GLU A 296 11.25 -5.68 -24.05
CA GLU A 296 10.27 -4.69 -24.46
C GLU A 296 9.48 -5.19 -25.67
N LEU A 297 8.19 -4.82 -25.73
CA LEU A 297 7.34 -5.21 -26.86
C LEU A 297 7.84 -4.62 -28.18
N ASP A 298 8.44 -3.43 -28.14
CA ASP A 298 8.97 -2.71 -29.31
C ASP A 298 10.23 -3.37 -29.90
N ASP A 299 10.94 -4.19 -29.12
CA ASP A 299 12.09 -4.97 -29.58
C ASP A 299 11.68 -6.25 -30.31
N LEU A 300 10.41 -6.64 -30.24
CA LEU A 300 9.92 -7.83 -30.92
C LEU A 300 9.79 -7.58 -32.43
N PRO A 301 10.06 -8.59 -33.28
CA PRO A 301 9.87 -8.45 -34.70
C PRO A 301 8.41 -8.11 -35.02
N SER A 302 8.19 -7.20 -35.96
CA SER A 302 6.83 -6.87 -36.41
C SER A 302 6.11 -8.16 -36.81
N PRO A 303 4.85 -8.34 -36.38
CA PRO A 303 4.09 -9.51 -36.80
C PRO A 303 4.03 -9.54 -38.32
N PRO A 304 4.03 -10.74 -38.94
CA PRO A 304 3.81 -10.84 -40.37
C PRO A 304 2.50 -10.13 -40.72
N ASP A 305 2.42 -9.51 -41.91
CA ASP A 305 1.19 -8.89 -42.42
C ASP A 305 0.10 -9.97 -42.59
N LEU A 306 -0.59 -10.30 -41.49
CA LEU A 306 -1.73 -11.21 -41.46
C LEU A 306 -3.03 -10.51 -41.87
N TYR A 307 -3.00 -9.18 -42.00
CA TYR A 307 -4.12 -8.38 -42.48
C TYR A 307 -4.29 -8.53 -43.99
N GLN A 308 -4.90 -9.62 -44.42
CA GLN A 308 -5.68 -9.55 -45.65
C GLN A 308 -6.91 -8.71 -45.36
N ALA A 309 -7.13 -7.64 -46.13
CA ALA A 309 -8.33 -6.83 -46.00
C ALA A 309 -9.55 -7.73 -46.17
N ASP A 310 -10.22 -8.00 -45.06
CA ASP A 310 -11.45 -8.76 -45.01
C ASP A 310 -12.45 -8.13 -45.99
N GLN A 311 -13.06 -8.95 -46.85
CA GLN A 311 -14.06 -8.45 -47.80
C GLN A 311 -15.17 -7.73 -47.02
N HIS A 312 -15.67 -6.60 -47.55
CA HIS A 312 -16.67 -5.76 -46.87
C HIS A 312 -17.83 -6.55 -46.23
N GLY A 313 -18.35 -7.56 -46.93
CA GLY A 313 -19.43 -8.41 -46.41
C GLY A 313 -19.07 -9.17 -45.13
N SER A 314 -17.82 -9.62 -44.99
CA SER A 314 -17.34 -10.33 -43.79
C SER A 314 -17.14 -9.40 -42.59
N VAL A 315 -16.73 -8.15 -42.82
CA VAL A 315 -16.63 -7.11 -41.79
C VAL A 315 -18.02 -6.76 -41.27
N LEU A 316 -18.95 -6.50 -42.20
CA LEU A 316 -20.33 -6.16 -41.85
C LEU A 316 -21.01 -7.30 -41.07
N HIS A 317 -20.76 -8.55 -41.46
CA HIS A 317 -21.28 -9.71 -40.75
C HIS A 317 -20.78 -9.78 -39.30
N ARG A 318 -19.48 -9.58 -39.07
CA ARG A 318 -18.90 -9.53 -37.72
C ARG A 318 -19.43 -8.34 -36.92
N GLN A 319 -19.56 -7.18 -37.53
CA GLN A 319 -20.16 -6.00 -36.88
C GLN A 319 -21.57 -6.31 -36.36
N HIS A 320 -22.40 -6.98 -37.15
CA HIS A 320 -23.74 -7.40 -36.70
C HIS A 320 -23.69 -8.42 -35.55
N ILE A 321 -22.80 -9.43 -35.63
CA ILE A 321 -22.64 -10.43 -34.56
C ILE A 321 -22.27 -9.77 -33.23
N PHE A 322 -21.36 -8.79 -33.26
CA PHE A 322 -20.89 -8.07 -32.07
C PHE A 322 -21.72 -6.82 -31.73
N GLY A 323 -22.88 -6.62 -32.37
CA GLY A 323 -23.80 -5.54 -32.01
C GLY A 323 -23.34 -4.12 -32.39
N TYR A 324 -22.37 -3.97 -33.30
CA TYR A 324 -22.00 -2.66 -33.82
C TYR A 324 -23.15 -2.05 -34.61
N THR A 325 -23.48 -0.81 -34.29
CA THR A 325 -24.50 -0.04 -35.01
C THR A 325 -23.84 1.03 -35.88
N PHE A 326 -24.59 1.52 -36.88
CA PHE A 326 -24.15 2.67 -37.67
C PHE A 326 -23.81 3.88 -36.79
N GLU A 327 -24.58 4.08 -35.72
CA GLU A 327 -24.33 5.14 -34.74
C GLU A 327 -23.00 4.91 -34.04
N THR A 328 -22.77 3.76 -33.40
CA THR A 328 -21.49 3.41 -32.74
C THR A 328 -20.30 3.62 -33.67
N LEU A 329 -20.40 3.18 -34.94
CA LEU A 329 -19.34 3.34 -35.93
C LEU A 329 -19.08 4.82 -36.27
N ARG A 330 -20.14 5.61 -36.47
CA ARG A 330 -20.04 6.99 -36.93
C ARG A 330 -19.77 8.00 -35.82
N THR A 331 -20.36 7.81 -34.64
CA THR A 331 -20.32 8.77 -33.53
C THR A 331 -19.20 8.48 -32.55
N LEU A 332 -18.82 7.21 -32.36
CA LEU A 332 -17.76 6.82 -31.42
C LEU A 332 -16.47 6.47 -32.16
N LEU A 333 -16.50 5.48 -33.06
CA LEU A 333 -15.28 4.94 -33.67
C LEU A 333 -14.64 5.87 -34.70
N ALA A 334 -15.42 6.46 -35.62
CA ALA A 334 -14.85 7.32 -36.65
C ALA A 334 -14.14 8.58 -36.09
N PRO A 335 -14.68 9.28 -35.05
CA PRO A 335 -13.95 10.37 -34.39
C PRO A 335 -12.69 9.91 -33.68
N MET A 336 -12.73 8.78 -32.96
CA MET A 336 -11.53 8.20 -32.32
C MET A 336 -10.43 7.91 -33.33
N ALA A 337 -10.78 7.26 -34.44
CA ALA A 337 -9.83 6.92 -35.50
C ALA A 337 -9.24 8.17 -36.18
N LYS A 338 -10.03 9.24 -36.33
CA LYS A 338 -9.60 10.46 -37.02
C LYS A 338 -8.78 11.39 -36.13
N ASN A 339 -9.16 11.53 -34.86
CA ASN A 339 -8.66 12.57 -33.97
C ASN A 339 -7.74 12.03 -32.86
N GLY A 340 -7.69 10.72 -32.64
CA GLY A 340 -6.89 10.11 -31.56
C GLY A 340 -7.42 10.38 -30.15
N VAL A 341 -8.67 10.85 -30.04
CA VAL A 341 -9.34 11.15 -28.76
C VAL A 341 -10.75 10.57 -28.75
N GLU A 342 -11.26 10.23 -27.57
CA GLU A 342 -12.61 9.71 -27.42
C GLU A 342 -13.69 10.70 -27.91
N ALA A 343 -14.85 10.17 -28.30
CA ALA A 343 -15.95 10.99 -28.75
C ALA A 343 -16.60 11.73 -27.57
N LEU A 344 -16.75 13.06 -27.70
CA LEU A 344 -17.46 13.88 -26.73
C LEU A 344 -18.95 13.96 -27.04
N GLY A 345 -19.77 13.86 -26.00
CA GLY A 345 -21.23 14.04 -26.03
C GLY A 345 -21.69 15.00 -24.93
N SER A 346 -22.98 15.30 -24.92
CA SER A 346 -23.62 16.10 -23.87
C SER A 346 -25.01 15.53 -23.55
N MET A 347 -25.65 16.05 -22.49
CA MET A 347 -26.87 15.52 -21.87
C MET A 347 -26.62 14.21 -21.09
N GLY A 348 -27.61 13.82 -20.27
CA GLY A 348 -27.57 12.56 -19.54
C GLY A 348 -27.93 11.36 -20.41
N ASP A 349 -27.51 10.17 -19.99
CA ASP A 349 -27.94 8.90 -20.58
C ASP A 349 -29.40 8.62 -20.18
N ASP A 350 -30.32 8.81 -21.12
CA ASP A 350 -31.76 8.55 -20.97
C ASP A 350 -32.17 7.14 -21.41
N THR A 351 -31.19 6.29 -21.76
CA THR A 351 -31.46 4.91 -22.14
C THR A 351 -31.79 4.03 -20.92
N PRO A 352 -32.65 3.00 -21.06
CA PRO A 352 -32.91 2.08 -19.97
C PRO A 352 -31.62 1.40 -19.48
N ALA A 353 -31.54 1.12 -18.17
CA ALA A 353 -30.50 0.26 -17.63
C ALA A 353 -30.44 -1.06 -18.43
N ALA A 354 -29.23 -1.59 -18.67
CA ALA A 354 -29.03 -2.72 -19.60
C ALA A 354 -29.97 -3.92 -19.36
N VAL A 355 -30.24 -4.24 -18.09
CA VAL A 355 -31.14 -5.34 -17.69
C VAL A 355 -32.62 -5.10 -18.01
N LEU A 356 -33.02 -3.85 -18.21
CA LEU A 356 -34.38 -3.42 -18.56
C LEU A 356 -34.52 -3.08 -20.05
N SER A 357 -33.45 -3.24 -20.84
CA SER A 357 -33.48 -2.89 -22.25
C SER A 357 -34.24 -3.95 -23.05
N ASP A 358 -35.13 -3.51 -23.94
CA ASP A 358 -35.76 -4.38 -24.94
C ASP A 358 -34.81 -4.76 -26.10
N ARG A 359 -33.56 -4.27 -26.07
CA ARG A 359 -32.52 -4.56 -27.06
C ARG A 359 -31.41 -5.41 -26.45
N ALA A 360 -30.76 -6.22 -27.29
CA ALA A 360 -29.58 -6.98 -26.89
C ALA A 360 -28.47 -6.03 -26.42
N GLN A 361 -27.99 -6.23 -25.20
CA GLN A 361 -26.92 -5.44 -24.57
C GLN A 361 -25.63 -6.24 -24.53
N LEU A 362 -24.51 -5.55 -24.71
CA LEU A 362 -23.18 -6.15 -24.62
C LEU A 362 -22.75 -6.26 -23.16
N LEU A 363 -21.88 -7.24 -22.88
CA LEU A 363 -21.48 -7.57 -21.52
C LEU A 363 -20.92 -6.35 -20.76
N TYR A 364 -20.11 -5.52 -21.42
CA TYR A 364 -19.50 -4.35 -20.80
C TYR A 364 -20.52 -3.28 -20.39
N THR A 365 -21.73 -3.24 -20.96
CA THR A 365 -22.79 -2.29 -20.55
C THR A 365 -23.29 -2.56 -19.13
N TYR A 366 -23.09 -3.78 -18.62
CA TYR A 366 -23.44 -4.15 -17.24
C TYR A 366 -22.39 -3.73 -16.22
N PHE A 367 -21.18 -3.41 -16.66
CA PHE A 367 -20.10 -2.97 -15.79
C PHE A 367 -20.09 -1.44 -15.74
N ARG A 368 -20.27 -0.89 -14.54
CA ARG A 368 -20.15 0.55 -14.30
C ARG A 368 -18.78 0.85 -13.74
N GLN A 369 -18.11 1.85 -14.32
CA GLN A 369 -16.85 2.34 -13.80
C GLN A 369 -17.09 2.94 -12.41
N LEU A 370 -16.35 2.44 -11.43
CA LEU A 370 -16.34 3.04 -10.11
C LEU A 370 -15.50 4.31 -10.17
N PHE A 371 -15.89 5.31 -9.38
CA PHE A 371 -15.14 6.55 -9.23
C PHE A 371 -15.13 6.94 -7.77
N ALA A 372 -14.06 7.62 -7.38
CA ALA A 372 -13.86 8.08 -6.03
C ALA A 372 -14.78 9.26 -5.71
N GLN A 373 -15.38 9.25 -4.53
CA GLN A 373 -16.20 10.35 -4.01
C GLN A 373 -15.88 10.55 -2.53
N VAL A 374 -15.48 11.76 -2.15
CA VAL A 374 -15.19 12.18 -0.76
C VAL A 374 -13.97 11.49 -0.12
N THR A 375 -13.87 10.17 -0.18
CA THR A 375 -12.89 9.37 0.57
C THR A 375 -11.47 9.51 0.01
N ASN A 376 -11.33 9.58 -1.32
CA ASN A 376 -10.10 9.93 -2.01
C ASN A 376 -10.36 10.84 -3.24
N PRO A 377 -9.39 11.71 -3.64
CA PRO A 377 -9.53 12.55 -4.82
C PRO A 377 -9.27 11.76 -6.12
N PRO A 378 -9.95 12.09 -7.24
CA PRO A 378 -9.54 11.66 -8.58
C PRO A 378 -8.28 12.43 -9.05
N LEU A 379 -7.56 11.88 -10.02
CA LEU A 379 -6.38 12.48 -10.65
C LEU A 379 -6.63 12.80 -12.12
#